data_AF-A0A917L5Z4-F1
#
_entry.id   AF-A0A917L5Z4-F1
#
_cell.length_a   1.000
_cell.length_b   1.000
_cell.length_c   1.000
_cell.angle_alpha   90.00
_cell.angle_beta   90.00
_cell.angle_gamma   90.00
#
_symmetry.space_group_name_H-M   'P 1'
#
loop_
_entity.id
_entity.type
_entity.pdbx_description
1 polymer ?
#
loop_
_entity_poly.entity_id
_entity_poly.type
_entity_poly.pdbx_seq_one_letter_code
_entity_poly.pdbx_strand_id
1 'polypeptide(L)'
;MAAVGCAVIAISALAAVPPAEAAGPAANPAPLSLPVPTGRYAVGEVFVHLVDHSRPDPWQSGQNRRELMVSVYYPTTRAAGHPAAPYMLPQAAAHFDSVTANVCLGMNVPTGQVEWAATTTHVVQGAPVADGGGKRPALNLFTGTG
;
A
#
# COMPACT_ATOMS: atom_id res chain seq x y z
N MET A 1 -84.81 8.37 -15.76
CA MET A 1 -84.62 7.72 -17.08
C MET A 1 -83.29 8.18 -17.64
N ALA A 2 -82.50 7.23 -18.16
CA ALA A 2 -81.21 7.35 -18.86
C ALA A 2 -79.95 7.63 -18.00
N ALA A 3 -79.06 6.63 -18.02
CA ALA A 3 -77.72 6.57 -17.46
C ALA A 3 -76.68 7.07 -18.48
N VAL A 4 -75.51 7.54 -18.01
CA VAL A 4 -74.26 7.52 -18.80
C VAL A 4 -73.11 7.18 -17.86
N GLY A 5 -72.44 6.06 -18.14
CA GLY A 5 -71.37 5.48 -17.33
C GLY A 5 -69.99 6.08 -17.61
N CYS A 6 -69.21 6.28 -16.54
CA CYS A 6 -67.79 6.59 -16.63
C CYS A 6 -66.98 5.29 -16.62
N ALA A 7 -66.26 5.04 -17.71
CA ALA A 7 -65.29 3.96 -17.81
C ALA A 7 -64.08 4.23 -16.90
N VAL A 8 -63.73 3.27 -16.05
CA VAL A 8 -62.54 3.31 -15.20
C VAL A 8 -61.39 2.66 -15.98
N ILE A 9 -60.36 3.45 -16.31
CA ILE A 9 -59.14 2.94 -16.95
C ILE A 9 -58.19 2.47 -15.84
N ALA A 10 -57.92 1.16 -15.81
CA ALA A 10 -56.91 0.57 -14.94
C ALA A 10 -55.52 0.83 -15.51
N ILE A 11 -54.70 1.60 -14.79
CA ILE A 11 -53.29 1.83 -15.15
C ILE A 11 -52.46 0.75 -14.44
N SER A 12 -51.99 -0.24 -15.20
CA SER A 12 -51.03 -1.23 -14.72
C SER A 12 -49.66 -0.58 -14.55
N ALA A 13 -49.18 -0.45 -13.31
CA ALA A 13 -47.84 0.02 -13.00
C ALA A 13 -46.82 -1.07 -13.34
N LEU A 14 -45.96 -0.81 -14.33
CA LEU A 14 -44.84 -1.67 -14.69
C LEU A 14 -43.68 -1.40 -13.72
N ALA A 15 -43.39 -2.33 -12.81
CA ALA A 15 -42.23 -2.25 -11.94
C ALA A 15 -40.96 -2.51 -12.76
N ALA A 16 -40.11 -1.49 -12.91
CA ALA A 16 -38.81 -1.62 -13.54
C ALA A 16 -37.85 -2.37 -12.60
N VAL A 17 -37.43 -3.56 -13.02
CA VAL A 17 -36.35 -4.30 -12.34
C VAL A 17 -35.03 -3.67 -12.79
N PRO A 18 -34.17 -3.19 -11.89
CA PRO A 18 -32.86 -2.67 -12.29
C PRO A 18 -32.04 -3.81 -12.91
N PRO A 19 -31.25 -3.55 -13.96
CA PRO A 19 -30.38 -4.56 -14.53
C PRO A 19 -29.38 -5.00 -13.47
N ALA A 20 -29.27 -6.32 -13.27
CA ALA A 20 -28.20 -6.90 -12.48
C ALA A 20 -26.87 -6.57 -13.18
N GLU A 21 -26.04 -5.77 -12.54
CA GLU A 21 -24.71 -5.44 -13.02
C GLU A 21 -23.87 -6.72 -12.95
N ALA A 22 -23.65 -7.33 -14.11
CA ALA A 22 -22.81 -8.51 -14.22
C ALA A 22 -21.39 -8.11 -13.81
N ALA A 23 -20.95 -8.57 -12.64
CA ALA A 23 -19.56 -8.47 -12.24
C ALA A 23 -18.70 -9.12 -13.33
N GLY A 24 -17.92 -8.32 -14.04
CA GLY A 24 -16.96 -8.80 -15.02
C GLY A 24 -15.99 -9.79 -14.37
N PRO A 25 -15.32 -10.66 -15.16
CA PRO A 25 -14.35 -11.60 -14.62
C PRO A 25 -13.32 -10.85 -13.77
N ALA A 26 -13.12 -11.30 -12.53
CA ALA A 26 -12.06 -10.80 -11.67
C ALA A 26 -10.74 -10.92 -12.43
N ALA A 27 -10.19 -9.80 -12.86
CA ALA A 27 -8.91 -9.78 -13.56
C ALA A 27 -7.87 -10.37 -12.61
N ASN A 28 -7.04 -11.28 -13.11
CA ASN A 28 -5.99 -11.87 -12.30
C ASN A 28 -4.92 -10.80 -12.07
N PRO A 29 -4.69 -10.35 -10.83
CA PRO A 29 -3.88 -9.18 -10.59
C PRO A 29 -2.42 -9.39 -10.98
N ALA A 30 -1.82 -8.38 -11.62
CA ALA A 30 -0.51 -8.52 -12.25
C ALA A 30 0.62 -8.57 -11.19
N PRO A 31 1.59 -9.49 -11.31
CA PRO A 31 2.72 -9.53 -10.39
C PRO A 31 3.69 -8.38 -10.69
N LEU A 32 4.08 -7.64 -9.65
CA LEU A 32 5.15 -6.66 -9.73
C LEU A 32 6.47 -7.28 -9.27
N SER A 33 7.56 -6.88 -9.93
CA SER A 33 8.91 -7.27 -9.55
C SER A 33 9.82 -6.05 -9.54
N LEU A 34 10.70 -6.00 -8.54
CA LEU A 34 11.69 -4.95 -8.40
C LEU A 34 12.99 -5.34 -9.13
N PRO A 35 13.72 -4.38 -9.72
CA PRO A 35 15.00 -4.66 -10.35
C PRO A 35 16.01 -5.21 -9.35
N VAL A 36 16.84 -6.15 -9.81
CA VAL A 36 17.90 -6.75 -8.99
C VAL A 36 18.97 -5.70 -8.68
N PRO A 37 19.36 -5.50 -7.41
CA PRO A 37 20.48 -4.64 -7.06
C PRO A 37 21.77 -5.08 -7.75
N THR A 38 22.48 -4.16 -8.39
CA THR A 38 23.72 -4.44 -9.13
C THR A 38 24.97 -4.48 -8.24
N GLY A 39 24.83 -4.17 -6.95
CA GLY A 39 25.92 -4.13 -5.98
C GLY A 39 26.42 -5.52 -5.58
N ARG A 40 27.66 -5.58 -5.09
CA ARG A 40 28.31 -6.83 -4.65
C ARG A 40 27.77 -7.41 -3.33
N TYR A 41 27.03 -6.62 -2.57
CA TYR A 41 26.50 -7.04 -1.27
C TYR A 41 25.02 -7.34 -1.39
N ALA A 42 24.58 -8.38 -0.68
CA ALA A 42 23.18 -8.49 -0.34
C ALA A 42 22.79 -7.34 0.62
N VAL A 43 21.50 -7.02 0.68
CA VAL A 43 20.99 -5.90 1.46
C VAL A 43 20.18 -6.45 2.64
N GLY A 44 20.55 -6.01 3.84
CA GLY A 44 19.77 -6.21 5.05
C GLY A 44 18.94 -4.97 5.38
N GLU A 45 17.82 -5.18 6.06
CA GLU A 45 16.95 -4.14 6.60
C GLU A 45 16.72 -4.33 8.10
N VAL A 46 16.64 -3.22 8.82
CA VAL A 46 16.03 -3.13 10.15
C VAL A 46 15.16 -1.89 10.23
N PHE A 47 14.11 -1.96 11.05
CA PHE A 47 13.29 -0.81 11.40
C PHE A 47 13.75 -0.24 12.74
N VAL A 48 13.84 1.09 12.81
CA VAL A 48 14.18 1.82 14.02
C VAL A 48 13.06 2.79 14.33
N HIS A 49 12.43 2.59 15.49
CA HIS A 49 11.48 3.54 16.06
C HIS A 49 12.24 4.57 16.88
N LEU A 50 12.30 5.79 16.36
CA LEU A 50 12.93 6.92 17.01
C LEU A 50 11.87 7.75 17.74
N VAL A 51 12.11 8.02 19.01
CA VAL A 51 11.26 8.87 19.84
C VAL A 51 12.08 10.05 20.32
N ASP A 52 11.66 11.25 19.91
CA ASP A 52 12.25 12.50 20.34
C ASP A 52 11.36 13.17 21.38
N HIS A 53 11.76 13.04 22.65
CA HIS A 53 11.05 13.63 23.79
C HIS A 53 11.28 15.14 23.95
N SER A 54 12.20 15.74 23.19
CA SER A 54 12.55 17.16 23.30
C SER A 54 11.67 18.06 22.42
N ARG A 55 10.98 17.48 21.44
CA ARG A 55 10.18 18.21 20.45
C ARG A 55 8.75 17.67 20.39
N PRO A 56 7.72 18.52 20.55
CA PRO A 56 6.34 18.14 20.29
C PRO A 56 6.13 17.73 18.84
N ASP A 57 5.10 16.91 18.61
CA ASP A 57 4.69 16.55 17.25
C ASP A 57 4.05 17.76 16.55
N PRO A 58 4.55 18.19 15.37
CA PRO A 58 4.03 19.38 14.69
C PRO A 58 2.63 19.17 14.10
N TRP A 59 2.16 17.93 13.95
CA TRP A 59 0.90 17.58 13.28
C TRP A 59 -0.17 17.06 14.23
N GLN A 60 0.23 16.53 15.39
CA GLN A 60 -0.68 16.05 16.42
C GLN A 60 -0.64 16.96 17.66
N SER A 61 -1.59 17.90 17.75
CA SER A 61 -1.73 18.74 18.94
C SER A 61 -1.92 17.89 20.20
N GLY A 62 -1.23 18.29 21.29
CA GLY A 62 -1.22 17.57 22.57
C GLY A 62 -0.22 16.41 22.66
N GLN A 63 0.44 16.04 21.56
CA GLN A 63 1.51 15.06 21.59
C GLN A 63 2.86 15.75 21.84
N ASN A 64 3.40 15.56 23.05
CA ASN A 64 4.62 16.24 23.52
C ASN A 64 5.93 15.57 23.08
N ARG A 65 5.87 14.53 22.25
CA ARG A 65 7.04 13.83 21.72
C ARG A 65 6.84 13.52 20.24
N ARG A 66 7.90 13.66 19.46
CA ARG A 66 7.86 13.35 18.04
C ARG A 66 8.35 11.93 17.80
N GLU A 67 7.59 11.15 17.07
CA GLU A 67 7.94 9.76 16.74
C GLU A 67 8.22 9.63 15.24
N LEU A 68 9.24 8.85 14.88
CA LEU A 68 9.63 8.59 13.50
C LEU A 68 9.98 7.11 13.34
N MET A 69 9.43 6.48 12.30
CA MET A 69 9.88 5.15 11.86
C MET A 69 10.92 5.33 10.76
N VAL A 70 12.08 4.68 10.91
CA VAL A 70 13.17 4.71 9.93
C VAL A 70 13.50 3.30 9.50
N SER A 71 13.61 3.08 8.19
CA SER A 71 14.13 1.84 7.62
C SER A 71 15.61 2.02 7.33
N VAL A 72 16.45 1.18 7.91
CA VAL A 72 17.91 1.22 7.71
C VAL A 72 18.31 0.07 6.80
N TYR A 73 18.77 0.41 5.60
CA TYR A 73 19.31 -0.53 4.65
C TYR A 73 20.83 -0.59 4.78
N TYR A 74 21.39 -1.80 4.91
CA TYR A 74 22.82 -1.98 5.10
C TYR A 74 23.35 -3.20 4.34
N PRO A 75 24.65 -3.23 3.99
CA PRO A 75 25.25 -4.41 3.37
C PRO A 75 25.27 -5.58 4.35
N THR A 76 24.86 -6.76 3.90
CA THR A 76 25.01 -8.06 4.59
C THR A 76 25.75 -9.08 3.71
N THR A 77 26.48 -10.00 4.35
CA THR A 77 27.08 -11.18 3.70
C THR A 77 26.37 -12.48 4.09
N ARG A 78 25.38 -12.44 4.98
CA ARG A 78 24.67 -13.62 5.50
C ARG A 78 23.15 -13.45 5.30
N ALA A 79 22.71 -13.48 4.04
CA ALA A 79 21.30 -13.32 3.70
C ALA A 79 20.49 -14.62 3.78
N ALA A 80 21.13 -15.78 3.62
CA ALA A 80 20.46 -17.07 3.64
C ALA A 80 19.81 -17.33 5.02
N GLY A 81 18.56 -17.82 5.00
CA GLY A 81 17.79 -18.12 6.22
C GLY A 81 17.06 -16.93 6.84
N HIS A 82 17.24 -15.72 6.30
CA HIS A 82 16.49 -14.53 6.72
C HIS A 82 15.25 -14.30 5.85
N PRO A 83 14.14 -13.80 6.42
CA PRO A 83 12.94 -13.53 5.65
C PRO A 83 13.17 -12.36 4.67
N ALA A 84 12.64 -12.50 3.46
CA ALA A 84 12.61 -11.40 2.50
C ALA A 84 11.68 -10.29 3.00
N ALA A 85 12.09 -9.03 2.82
CA ALA A 85 11.27 -7.89 3.18
C ALA A 85 10.16 -7.70 2.13
N PRO A 86 8.88 -7.63 2.54
CA PRO A 86 7.80 -7.27 1.63
C PRO A 86 7.95 -5.80 1.22
N TYR A 87 7.54 -5.45 0.00
CA TYR A 87 7.57 -4.05 -0.44
C TYR A 87 6.58 -3.19 0.35
N MET A 88 5.41 -3.77 0.67
CA MET A 88 4.40 -3.16 1.53
C MET A 88 3.87 -4.18 2.52
N LEU A 89 3.63 -3.73 3.75
CA LEU A 89 2.84 -4.51 4.70
C LEU A 89 1.40 -4.67 4.18
N PRO A 90 0.70 -5.77 4.49
CA PRO A 90 -0.64 -6.03 3.93
C PRO A 90 -1.64 -4.88 4.09
N GLN A 91 -1.66 -4.23 5.26
CA GLN A 91 -2.55 -3.10 5.52
C GLN A 91 -2.13 -1.84 4.75
N ALA A 92 -0.83 -1.60 4.60
CA ALA A 92 -0.32 -0.49 3.80
C ALA A 92 -0.64 -0.69 2.31
N ALA A 93 -0.50 -1.91 1.81
CA ALA A 93 -0.88 -2.30 0.45
C ALA A 93 -2.36 -2.06 0.18
N ALA A 94 -3.25 -2.47 1.10
CA ALA A 94 -4.69 -2.23 0.96
C ALA A 94 -5.04 -0.73 0.95
N HIS A 95 -4.38 0.08 1.79
CA HIS A 95 -4.58 1.53 1.78
C HIS A 95 -4.04 2.17 0.48
N PHE A 96 -2.89 1.70 0.01
CA PHE A 96 -2.30 2.19 -1.22
C PHE A 96 -3.21 1.94 -2.43
N ASP A 97 -3.76 0.74 -2.54
CA ASP A 97 -4.65 0.34 -3.64
C ASP A 97 -5.98 1.09 -3.67
N SER A 98 -6.54 1.38 -2.50
CA SER A 98 -7.85 2.04 -2.37
C SER A 98 -7.78 3.57 -2.36
N VAL A 99 -6.67 4.14 -1.89
CA VAL A 99 -6.54 5.59 -1.69
C VAL A 99 -5.32 6.13 -2.43
N THR A 100 -4.12 5.76 -1.99
CA THR A 100 -2.90 6.47 -2.39
C THR A 100 -2.65 6.44 -3.89
N ALA A 101 -2.81 5.29 -4.55
CA ALA A 101 -2.49 5.10 -5.96
C ALA A 101 -3.26 6.08 -6.87
N ASN A 102 -4.57 6.25 -6.63
CA ASN A 102 -5.41 7.08 -7.51
C ASN A 102 -5.68 8.47 -6.94
N VAL A 103 -5.91 8.59 -5.64
CA VAL A 103 -6.30 9.87 -5.02
C VAL A 103 -5.09 10.77 -4.80
N CYS A 104 -3.99 10.22 -4.29
CA CYS A 104 -2.78 11.00 -4.02
C CYS A 104 -1.86 11.07 -5.25
N LEU A 105 -1.68 9.94 -5.95
CA LEU A 105 -0.68 9.81 -7.02
C LEU A 105 -1.25 9.89 -8.44
N GLY A 106 -2.57 9.84 -8.61
CA GLY A 106 -3.21 9.96 -9.93
C GLY A 106 -2.85 8.84 -10.92
N MET A 107 -2.51 7.65 -10.45
CA MET A 107 -1.98 6.55 -11.28
C MET A 107 -3.03 5.91 -12.19
N ASN A 108 -4.33 6.14 -11.96
CA ASN A 108 -5.45 5.60 -12.72
C ASN A 108 -5.41 4.06 -12.86
N VAL A 109 -5.08 3.38 -11.77
CA VAL A 109 -5.05 1.91 -11.67
C VAL A 109 -6.32 1.45 -10.95
N PRO A 110 -7.17 0.58 -11.54
CA PRO A 110 -8.37 0.14 -10.84
C PRO A 110 -8.01 -0.67 -9.59
N THR A 111 -8.69 -0.40 -8.48
CA THR A 111 -8.51 -1.11 -7.20
C THR A 111 -8.69 -2.62 -7.40
N GLY A 112 -7.83 -3.43 -6.78
CA GLY A 112 -7.82 -4.88 -6.86
C GLY A 112 -7.18 -5.47 -8.13
N GLN A 113 -6.66 -4.64 -9.04
CA GLN A 113 -5.98 -5.12 -10.26
C GLN A 113 -4.49 -5.42 -10.05
N VAL A 114 -3.92 -5.02 -8.91
CA VAL A 114 -2.49 -5.18 -8.61
C VAL A 114 -2.33 -5.79 -7.22
N GLU A 115 -1.56 -6.88 -7.13
CA GLU A 115 -1.19 -7.50 -5.85
C GLU A 115 -0.03 -6.76 -5.18
N TRP A 116 -0.29 -5.56 -4.67
CA TRP A 116 0.74 -4.75 -4.02
C TRP A 116 1.45 -5.48 -2.87
N ALA A 117 0.69 -6.23 -2.06
CA ALA A 117 1.21 -6.97 -0.91
C ALA A 117 2.08 -8.19 -1.30
N ALA A 118 1.90 -8.74 -2.51
CA ALA A 118 2.69 -9.87 -2.98
C ALA A 118 4.07 -9.45 -3.52
N THR A 119 4.30 -8.14 -3.68
CA THR A 119 5.56 -7.62 -4.18
C THR A 119 6.66 -7.81 -3.12
N THR A 120 7.68 -8.57 -3.48
CA THR A 120 8.85 -8.80 -2.61
C THR A 120 10.04 -7.95 -3.04
N THR A 121 10.87 -7.57 -2.08
CA THR A 121 12.11 -6.85 -2.34
C THR A 121 13.30 -7.81 -2.41
N HIS A 122 14.44 -7.30 -2.87
CA HIS A 122 15.73 -8.01 -2.83
C HIS A 122 16.46 -7.82 -1.48
N VAL A 123 15.72 -7.51 -0.42
CA VAL A 123 16.23 -7.17 0.91
C VAL A 123 15.81 -8.23 1.91
N VAL A 124 16.67 -8.53 2.89
CA VAL A 124 16.38 -9.48 3.97
C VAL A 124 16.30 -8.79 5.33
N GLN A 125 15.39 -9.23 6.20
CA GLN A 125 15.20 -8.57 7.49
C GLN A 125 16.08 -9.17 8.59
N GLY A 126 16.70 -8.30 9.38
CA GLY A 126 17.45 -8.68 10.59
C GLY A 126 18.72 -9.49 10.33
N ALA A 127 19.23 -9.52 9.10
CA ALA A 127 20.50 -10.16 8.78
C ALA A 127 21.66 -9.42 9.48
N PRO A 128 22.74 -10.10 9.89
CA PRO A 128 23.87 -9.40 10.47
C PRO A 128 24.53 -8.48 9.43
N VAL A 129 25.04 -7.34 9.89
CA VAL A 129 25.82 -6.41 9.04
C VAL A 129 27.03 -7.15 8.48
N ALA A 130 27.34 -6.91 7.20
CA ALA A 130 28.50 -7.50 6.54
C ALA A 130 29.79 -7.21 7.32
N ASP A 131 30.58 -8.25 7.53
CA ASP A 131 31.88 -8.18 8.21
C ASP A 131 32.84 -7.20 7.48
N GLY A 132 33.86 -6.70 8.18
CA GLY A 132 34.90 -5.84 7.59
C GLY A 132 35.06 -4.43 8.18
N GLY A 133 34.45 -4.14 9.33
CA GLY A 133 34.88 -3.16 10.36
C GLY A 133 35.05 -1.68 10.00
N GLY A 134 35.03 -1.30 8.73
CA GLY A 134 35.26 0.06 8.28
C GLY A 134 34.02 0.94 8.39
N LYS A 135 34.23 2.24 8.62
CA LYS A 135 33.18 3.25 8.46
C LYS A 135 32.59 3.15 7.06
N ARG A 136 31.26 3.16 6.96
CA ARG A 136 30.54 3.20 5.68
C ARG A 136 29.91 4.59 5.51
N PRO A 137 29.85 5.12 4.28
CA PRO A 137 29.07 6.33 4.03
C PRO A 137 27.60 6.07 4.38
N ALA A 138 26.95 7.05 4.99
CA ALA A 138 25.53 7.03 5.28
C ALA A 138 24.80 7.96 4.31
N LEU A 139 23.70 7.47 3.73
CA LEU A 139 22.79 8.26 2.91
C LEU A 139 21.45 8.33 3.64
N ASN A 140 20.97 9.55 3.89
CA ASN A 140 19.64 9.78 4.46
C ASN A 140 18.68 10.11 3.32
N LEU A 141 17.67 9.26 3.13
CA LEU A 141 16.60 9.47 2.17
C LEU A 141 15.34 9.89 2.91
N PHE A 142 14.73 11.00 2.49
CA PHE A 142 13.42 11.43 2.94
C PHE A 142 12.42 11.21 1.81
N THR A 143 11.30 10.57 2.12
CA THR A 143 10.22 10.42 1.16
C THR A 143 9.56 11.77 0.91
N GLY A 144 9.02 11.97 -0.30
CA GLY A 144 8.19 13.14 -0.59
C GLY A 144 6.92 13.16 0.26
N THR A 145 6.18 14.27 0.18
CA THR A 145 4.83 14.36 0.72
C THR A 145 3.91 13.42 -0.07
N GLY A 146 3.31 12.45 0.61
CA GLY A 146 2.28 11.55 0.05
C GLY A 146 0.88 12.15 0.12
#